data_AF-A0A024U6K6-F1
#
_entry.id   AF-A0A024U6K6-F1
#
_cell.length_a   1.000
_cell.length_b   1.000
_cell.length_c   1.000
_cell.angle_alpha   90.00
_cell.angle_beta   90.00
_cell.angle_gamma   90.00
#
_symmetry.space_group_name_H-M   'P 1'
#
loop_
_entity.id
_entity.type
_entity.pdbx_description
1 polymer ?
#
loop_
_entity_poly.entity_id
_entity_poly.type
_entity_poly.pdbx_seq_one_letter_code
_entity_poly.pdbx_strand_id
1 'polypeptide(L)'
;MSAWDCVARNLISSGEFDRPEFDGKKAQARFAIMLRDHQDRNETSAKASGAAEEYTEHRILLDNLLAQVWQANEEGEKRTAEEEAAAAQVESSAAQIRDEAMKSQGKRKAIR
;
A
#
# COMPACT_ATOMS: atom_id res chain seq x y z
N MET A 1 -11.71 -8.69 -14.78
CA MET A 1 -12.60 -8.60 -13.60
C MET A 1 -11.71 -8.26 -12.43
N SER A 2 -11.92 -7.13 -11.74
CA SER A 2 -11.08 -6.78 -10.59
C SER A 2 -11.35 -7.74 -9.42
N ALA A 3 -10.41 -7.87 -8.49
CA ALA A 3 -10.62 -8.69 -7.28
C ALA A 3 -11.88 -8.25 -6.52
N TRP A 4 -12.15 -6.95 -6.49
CA TRP A 4 -13.36 -6.38 -5.88
C TRP A 4 -14.64 -6.76 -6.61
N ASP A 5 -14.62 -6.89 -7.94
CA ASP A 5 -15.78 -7.38 -8.69
C ASP A 5 -16.08 -8.85 -8.39
N CYS A 6 -15.06 -9.65 -8.04
CA CYS A 6 -15.25 -11.03 -7.57
C CYS A 6 -15.87 -11.04 -6.17
N VAL A 7 -15.35 -10.20 -5.26
CA VAL A 7 -15.91 -10.04 -3.90
C VAL A 7 -17.37 -9.63 -3.96
N ALA A 8 -17.71 -8.62 -4.77
CA ALA A 8 -19.08 -8.16 -4.94
C ALA A 8 -20.01 -9.27 -5.47
N ARG A 9 -19.56 -10.03 -6.48
CA ARG A 9 -20.31 -11.18 -7.00
C ARG A 9 -20.52 -12.29 -5.95
N ASN A 10 -19.48 -12.64 -5.20
CA ASN A 10 -19.58 -13.68 -4.17
C ASN A 10 -20.54 -13.27 -3.06
N LEU A 11 -20.49 -12.00 -2.64
CA LEU A 11 -21.42 -11.46 -1.65
C LEU A 11 -22.87 -11.52 -2.17
N ILE A 12 -23.15 -11.03 -3.38
CA ILE A 12 -24.49 -11.14 -3.98
C ILE A 12 -24.95 -12.60 -4.07
N SER A 13 -24.04 -13.52 -4.39
CA SER A 13 -24.35 -14.95 -4.55
C SER A 13 -24.66 -15.67 -3.24
N SER A 14 -24.31 -15.09 -2.08
CA SER A 14 -24.60 -15.68 -0.77
C SER A 14 -26.08 -15.72 -0.41
N GLY A 15 -26.93 -14.92 -1.09
CA GLY A 15 -28.36 -14.80 -0.80
C GLY A 15 -28.69 -14.03 0.49
N GLU A 16 -27.76 -13.94 1.43
CA GLU A 16 -27.87 -13.16 2.67
C GLU A 16 -27.53 -11.67 2.45
N PHE A 17 -26.86 -11.34 1.35
CA PHE A 17 -26.45 -9.99 1.03
C PHE A 17 -27.50 -9.31 0.14
N ASP A 18 -28.34 -8.49 0.76
CA ASP A 18 -29.53 -7.89 0.14
C ASP A 18 -29.28 -6.54 -0.55
N ARG A 19 -28.03 -6.08 -0.62
CA ARG A 19 -27.74 -4.73 -1.10
C ARG A 19 -27.87 -4.64 -2.62
N PRO A 20 -28.81 -3.82 -3.14
CA PRO A 20 -29.02 -3.70 -4.58
C PRO A 20 -27.82 -3.05 -5.28
N GLU A 21 -27.58 -3.48 -6.52
CA GLU A 21 -26.54 -2.95 -7.40
C GLU A 21 -25.14 -2.92 -6.76
N PHE A 22 -24.76 -3.96 -6.02
CA PHE A 22 -23.46 -4.00 -5.37
C PHE A 22 -22.34 -4.37 -6.35
N ASP A 23 -21.42 -3.44 -6.60
CA ASP A 23 -20.30 -3.60 -7.52
C ASP A 23 -18.95 -3.57 -6.79
N GLY A 24 -17.87 -3.85 -7.51
CA GLY A 24 -16.53 -3.86 -6.92
C GLY A 24 -16.13 -2.52 -6.30
N LYS A 25 -16.56 -1.40 -6.87
CA LYS A 25 -16.28 -0.06 -6.31
C LYS A 25 -16.95 0.13 -4.95
N LYS A 26 -18.21 -0.29 -4.82
CA LYS A 26 -18.97 -0.28 -3.56
C LYS A 26 -18.37 -1.25 -2.55
N ALA A 27 -17.89 -2.41 -2.97
CA ALA A 27 -17.18 -3.36 -2.12
C ALA A 27 -15.90 -2.77 -1.54
N GLN A 28 -15.05 -2.20 -2.39
CA GLN A 28 -13.82 -1.54 -1.98
C GLN A 28 -14.09 -0.39 -1.00
N ALA A 29 -15.03 0.50 -1.32
CA ALA A 29 -15.37 1.64 -0.47
C ALA A 29 -15.89 1.20 0.91
N ARG A 30 -16.70 0.13 0.96
CA ARG A 30 -17.20 -0.41 2.23
C ARG A 30 -16.11 -1.07 3.06
N PHE A 31 -15.22 -1.82 2.41
CA PHE A 31 -14.08 -2.42 3.08
C PHE A 31 -13.18 -1.36 3.73
N ALA A 32 -12.88 -0.27 3.01
CA ALA A 32 -12.07 0.83 3.54
C ALA A 32 -12.71 1.50 4.76
N ILE A 33 -14.03 1.75 4.72
CA ILE A 33 -14.77 2.28 5.87
C ILE A 33 -14.69 1.32 7.06
N MET A 34 -14.90 0.02 6.83
CA MET A 34 -14.89 -0.99 7.87
C MET A 34 -13.53 -1.07 8.59
N LEU A 35 -12.42 -1.02 7.87
CA LEU A 35 -11.09 -1.03 8.48
C LEU A 35 -10.80 0.25 9.27
N ARG A 36 -11.16 1.42 8.74
CA ARG A 36 -10.97 2.69 9.45
C ARG A 36 -11.78 2.71 10.74
N ASP A 37 -13.07 2.38 10.67
CA ASP A 37 -13.94 2.39 11.84
C ASP A 37 -13.46 1.36 12.89
N HIS A 38 -12.87 0.23 12.48
CA HIS A 38 -12.25 -0.74 13.38
C HIS A 38 -10.98 -0.20 14.05
N GLN A 39 -10.11 0.47 13.28
CA GLN A 39 -8.93 1.13 13.82
C GLN A 39 -9.31 2.18 14.88
N ASP A 40 -10.27 3.05 14.58
CA ASP A 40 -10.75 4.09 15.51
C ASP A 40 -11.27 3.49 16.81
N ARG A 41 -11.97 2.35 16.73
CA ARG A 41 -12.45 1.60 17.90
C ARG A 41 -11.30 1.04 18.73
N ASN A 42 -10.31 0.41 18.09
CA ASN A 42 -9.14 -0.13 18.78
C ASN A 42 -8.36 0.99 19.51
N GLU A 43 -8.18 2.16 18.88
CA GLU A 43 -7.52 3.31 19.50
C GLU A 43 -8.31 3.89 20.67
N THR A 44 -9.64 3.98 20.53
CA THR A 44 -10.53 4.46 21.59
C THR A 44 -10.53 3.49 22.78
N SER A 45 -10.57 2.19 22.50
CA SER A 45 -10.52 1.16 23.53
C SER A 45 -9.20 1.16 24.29
N ALA A 46 -8.06 1.25 23.58
CA ALA A 46 -6.75 1.33 24.20
C ALA A 46 -6.63 2.51 25.19
N LYS A 47 -7.28 3.64 24.88
CA LYS A 47 -7.34 4.83 25.76
C LYS A 47 -8.27 4.65 26.97
N ALA A 48 -9.30 3.80 26.86
CA ALA A 48 -10.30 3.55 27.90
C ALA A 48 -9.96 2.35 28.81
N SER A 49 -8.77 1.74 28.66
CA SER A 49 -8.43 0.43 29.23
C SER A 49 -8.69 0.33 30.75
N GLY A 50 -9.49 -0.68 31.11
CA GLY A 50 -10.01 -0.97 32.46
C GLY A 50 -11.21 -1.95 32.47
N ALA A 51 -11.86 -2.17 31.32
CA ALA A 51 -12.96 -3.11 31.15
C ALA A 51 -12.55 -4.33 30.30
N ALA A 52 -13.16 -5.49 30.58
CA ALA A 52 -12.97 -6.71 29.79
C ALA A 52 -13.62 -6.55 28.41
N GLU A 53 -12.85 -6.66 27.33
CA GLU A 53 -13.38 -6.62 25.97
C GLU A 53 -13.74 -8.02 25.49
N GLU A 54 -14.93 -8.15 24.89
CA GLU A 54 -15.32 -9.36 24.19
C GLU A 54 -14.61 -9.44 22.83
N TYR A 55 -13.81 -10.48 22.65
CA TYR A 55 -13.08 -10.76 21.42
C TYR A 55 -13.86 -11.76 20.58
N THR A 56 -14.59 -11.25 19.58
CA THR A 56 -15.36 -12.06 18.64
C THR A 56 -14.52 -12.47 17.43
N GLU A 57 -14.89 -13.55 16.74
CA GLU A 57 -14.21 -13.99 15.50
C GLU A 57 -14.16 -12.88 14.44
N HIS A 58 -15.21 -12.07 14.34
CA HIS A 58 -15.25 -10.90 13.46
C HIS A 58 -14.17 -9.87 13.82
N ARG A 59 -13.93 -9.63 15.12
CA ARG A 59 -12.89 -8.70 15.58
C ARG A 59 -11.50 -9.22 15.23
N ILE A 60 -11.25 -10.51 15.47
CA ILE A 60 -10.00 -11.19 15.09
C ILE A 60 -9.76 -11.07 13.58
N LEU A 61 -10.80 -11.28 12.77
CA LEU A 61 -10.69 -11.13 11.32
C LEU A 61 -10.30 -9.70 10.93
N LEU A 62 -10.94 -8.68 11.54
CA LEU A 62 -10.62 -7.28 11.26
C LEU A 62 -9.20 -6.90 11.69
N ASP A 63 -8.71 -7.41 12.82
CA ASP A 63 -7.33 -7.19 13.25
C ASP A 63 -6.33 -7.81 12.25
N ASN A 64 -6.58 -9.04 11.80
CA ASN A 64 -5.74 -9.69 10.79
C ASN A 64 -5.74 -8.95 9.45
N LEU A 65 -6.91 -8.49 9.00
CA LEU A 65 -7.04 -7.73 7.76
C LEU A 65 -6.34 -6.38 7.86
N LEU A 66 -6.46 -5.68 8.99
CA LEU A 66 -5.77 -4.42 9.23
C LEU A 66 -4.25 -4.60 9.19
N ALA A 67 -3.74 -5.64 9.83
CA ALA A 67 -2.31 -5.98 9.80
C ALA A 67 -1.81 -6.25 8.37
N GLN A 68 -2.56 -7.03 7.58
CA GLN A 68 -2.19 -7.30 6.18
C GLN A 68 -2.17 -6.03 5.32
N VAL A 69 -3.12 -5.11 5.52
CA VAL A 69 -3.14 -3.83 4.79
C VAL A 69 -1.94 -2.96 5.17
N TRP A 70 -1.58 -2.88 6.45
CA TRP A 70 -0.39 -2.14 6.86
C TRP A 70 0.89 -2.73 6.27
N GLN A 71 1.05 -4.05 6.32
CA GLN A 71 2.21 -4.71 5.72
C GLN A 71 2.29 -4.47 4.21
N ALA A 72 1.17 -4.58 3.49
CA ALA A 72 1.13 -4.31 2.06
C ALA A 72 1.50 -2.85 1.71
N ASN A 73 1.07 -1.90 2.53
CA ASN A 73 1.44 -0.49 2.36
C ASN A 73 2.94 -0.27 2.60
N GLU A 74 3.50 -0.82 3.69
CA GLU A 74 4.93 -0.72 3.99
C GLU A 74 5.80 -1.35 2.89
N GLU A 75 5.40 -2.51 2.37
CA GLU A 75 6.08 -3.15 1.25
C GLU A 75 6.00 -2.32 -0.03
N GLY A 76 4.86 -1.69 -0.28
CA GLY A 76 4.67 -0.75 -1.39
C GLY A 76 5.60 0.44 -1.29
N GLU A 77 5.66 1.08 -0.12
CA GLU A 77 6.55 2.22 0.15
C GLU A 77 8.03 1.85 -0.01
N LYS A 78 8.44 0.69 0.51
CA LYS A 78 9.81 0.18 0.34
C LYS A 78 10.15 -0.01 -1.14
N ARG A 79 9.24 -0.62 -1.91
CA ARG A 79 9.45 -0.82 -3.35
C ARG A 79 9.59 0.51 -4.08
N THR A 80 8.73 1.49 -3.78
CA THR A 80 8.85 2.82 -4.40
C THR A 80 10.17 3.51 -4.04
N ALA A 81 10.62 3.41 -2.79
CA ALA A 81 11.90 3.98 -2.36
C ALA A 81 13.10 3.28 -3.03
N GLU A 82 13.04 1.96 -3.21
CA GLU A 82 14.06 1.19 -3.92
C GLU A 82 14.13 1.59 -5.41
N GLU A 83 12.98 1.78 -6.07
CA GLU A 83 12.89 2.24 -7.46
C GLU A 83 13.48 3.65 -7.62
N GLU A 84 13.17 4.57 -6.68
CA GLU A 84 13.74 5.92 -6.66
C GLU A 84 15.26 5.91 -6.43
N ALA A 85 15.75 5.10 -5.49
CA ALA A 85 17.18 4.95 -5.22
C ALA A 85 17.93 4.37 -6.42
N ALA A 86 17.34 3.38 -7.10
CA ALA A 86 17.91 2.80 -8.31
C ALA A 86 17.98 3.85 -9.45
N ALA A 87 16.93 4.64 -9.63
CA ALA A 87 16.91 5.72 -10.62
C ALA A 87 17.98 6.80 -10.31
N ALA A 88 18.13 7.18 -9.03
CA ALA A 88 19.15 8.13 -8.59
C ALA A 88 20.58 7.60 -8.83
N GLN A 89 20.80 6.30 -8.62
CA GLN A 89 22.09 5.66 -8.87
C GLN A 89 22.45 5.66 -10.36
N VAL A 90 21.46 5.35 -11.22
CA VAL A 90 21.64 5.42 -12.68
C VAL A 90 22.00 6.84 -13.11
N GLU A 91 21.28 7.85 -12.63
CA GLU A 91 21.58 9.25 -12.97
C GLU A 91 22.98 9.69 -12.46
N SER A 92 23.35 9.28 -11.25
CA SER A 92 24.67 9.57 -10.68
C SER A 92 25.79 8.99 -11.54
N SER A 93 25.68 7.72 -11.94
CA SER A 93 26.66 7.08 -12.83
C SER A 93 26.74 7.77 -14.19
N ALA A 94 25.60 8.16 -14.77
CA ALA A 94 25.56 8.89 -16.04
C ALA A 94 26.24 10.27 -15.93
N ALA A 95 26.02 10.98 -14.81
CA ALA A 95 26.67 12.25 -14.54
C ALA A 95 28.20 12.11 -14.44
N GLN A 96 28.68 11.08 -13.74
CA GLN A 96 30.12 10.79 -13.63
C GLN A 96 30.75 10.54 -15.01
N ILE A 97 30.09 9.75 -15.87
CA ILE A 97 30.56 9.48 -17.23
C ILE A 97 30.64 10.77 -18.06
N ARG A 98 29.61 11.63 -17.97
CA ARG A 98 29.60 12.94 -18.66
C ARG A 98 30.75 13.84 -18.19
N ASP A 99 30.96 13.92 -16.88
CA ASP A 99 32.04 14.73 -16.28
C ASP A 99 33.44 14.24 -16.70
N GLU A 100 33.64 12.92 -16.70
CA GLU A 100 34.91 12.32 -17.12
C GLU A 100 35.18 12.55 -18.61
N ALA A 101 34.15 12.40 -19.45
CA ALA A 101 34.23 12.69 -20.87
C ALA A 101 34.63 14.16 -21.12
N MET A 102 34.01 15.11 -20.43
CA MET A 102 34.33 16.55 -20.53
C MET A 102 35.77 16.86 -20.12
N LYS A 103 36.27 16.24 -19.04
CA LYS A 103 37.67 16.41 -18.59
C LYS A 103 38.68 15.83 -19.59
N SER A 104 38.35 14.71 -20.24
CA SER A 104 39.24 14.03 -21.19
C SER A 104 39.43 14.78 -22.52
N GLN A 105 38.43 15.57 -22.95
CA GLN A 105 38.51 16.35 -24.20
C GLN A 105 39.49 17.52 -24.14
N GLY A 106 39.71 18.12 -22.96
CA GLY A 106 40.67 19.22 -22.77
C GLY A 106 42.14 18.80 -22.94
N LYS A 107 42.49 17.55 -22.62
CA LYS A 107 43.87 17.03 -22.70
C LYS A 107 44.35 16.78 -24.14
N ARG A 108 43.45 16.64 -25.11
CA ARG A 108 43.80 16.33 -26.52
C ARG A 108 44.23 17.55 -27.35
N LYS A 109 44.14 18.78 -26.82
CA LYS A 109 44.55 20.00 -27.54
C LYS A 109 45.99 20.45 -27.30
N ALA A 110 46.74 19.80 -26.39
CA ALA A 110 48.09 20.24 -26.00
C ALA A 110 49.25 19.49 -26.71
N ILE A 111 48.95 18.59 -27.65
CA ILE A 111 49.98 17.93 -28.48
C ILE A 111 49.72 18.32 -29.93
N ARG A 112 50.24 19.48 -30.34
CA ARG A 112 50.45 19.82 -31.74
C ARG A 112 51.70 20.69 -31.86
#